data_AF-A0A8T7HLK5-F1
#
_entry.id   AF-A0A8T7HLK5-F1
#
_cell.length_a   1.000
_cell.length_b   1.000
_cell.length_c   1.000
_cell.angle_alpha   90.00
_cell.angle_beta   90.00
_cell.angle_gamma   90.00
#
_symmetry.space_group_name_H-M   'P 1'
#
loop_
_entity.id
_entity.type
_entity.pdbx_description
1 polymer ?
#
loop_
_entity_poly.entity_id
_entity_poly.type
_entity_poly.pdbx_seq_one_letter_code
_entity_poly.pdbx_strand_id
1 'polypeptide(L)' 'MNEKGKLIRIAGPVVVATGINARMYDLVRVGNENLMGEVIQVDGEKTTIQVYEDTSGIKPGEPVENTG' A
#
# COMPACT_ATOMS: atom_id res chain seq x y z
N MET A 1 1.77 8.83 14.82
CA MET A 1 1.46 7.63 14.02
C MET A 1 1.54 8.06 12.56
N ASN A 2 2.33 7.38 11.72
CA ASN A 2 2.57 7.83 10.36
C ASN A 2 1.46 7.34 9.43
N GLU A 3 0.84 8.27 8.69
CA GLU A 3 -0.05 7.97 7.56
C GLU A 3 0.73 7.43 6.35
N LYS A 4 2.07 7.44 6.42
CA LYS A 4 2.97 7.02 5.34
C LYS A 4 3.76 5.79 5.73
N GLY A 5 3.66 4.75 4.91
CA GLY A 5 4.52 3.57 4.95
C GLY A 5 5.34 3.41 3.67
N LYS A 6 5.94 2.23 3.50
CA LYS A 6 6.76 1.88 2.35
C LYS A 6 6.43 0.50 1.84
N LEU A 7 6.46 0.34 0.52
CA LEU A 7 6.33 -0.97 -0.12
C LEU A 7 7.51 -1.88 0.20
N ILE A 8 7.22 -3.12 0.56
CA ILE A 8 8.22 -4.17 0.80
C ILE A 8 8.10 -5.33 -0.18
N ARG A 9 6.95 -5.48 -0.87
CA ARG A 9 6.71 -6.53 -1.86
C ARG A 9 5.64 -6.11 -2.86
N ILE A 10 5.80 -6.55 -4.10
CA ILE A 10 4.87 -6.33 -5.21
C ILE A 10 4.65 -7.69 -5.90
N ALA A 11 3.39 -8.08 -6.10
CA ALA A 11 3.00 -9.33 -6.73
C ALA A 11 1.75 -9.10 -7.60
N GLY A 12 1.97 -8.61 -8.83
CA GLY A 12 0.89 -8.19 -9.72
C GLY A 12 0.07 -7.07 -9.05
N PRO A 13 -1.27 -7.19 -8.99
CA PRO A 13 -2.12 -6.14 -8.40
C PRO A 13 -2.09 -6.12 -6.87
N VAL A 14 -1.38 -7.05 -6.22
CA VAL A 14 -1.29 -7.12 -4.76
C VAL A 14 0.08 -6.65 -4.30
N VAL A 15 0.10 -5.68 -3.40
CA VAL A 15 1.33 -5.13 -2.81
C VAL A 15 1.30 -5.26 -1.30
N VAL A 16 2.48 -5.24 -0.67
CA VAL A 16 2.61 -5.28 0.78
C VAL A 16 3.43 -4.07 1.22
N ALA A 17 2.91 -3.33 2.20
CA ALA A 17 3.55 -2.18 2.80
C ALA A 17 3.85 -2.41 4.29
N THR A 18 4.76 -1.62 4.83
CA THR A 18 5.04 -1.56 6.27
C THR A 18 5.20 -0.12 6.74
N GLY A 19 5.02 0.11 8.04
CA GLY A 19 5.15 1.44 8.66
C GLY A 19 4.00 2.40 8.34
N ILE A 20 2.92 1.90 7.72
CA ILE A 20 1.68 2.63 7.48
C ILE A 20 0.66 2.28 8.57
N ASN A 21 -0.01 3.29 9.12
CA ASN A 21 -1.17 3.07 9.97
C ASN A 21 -2.44 3.05 9.11
N ALA A 22 -2.90 1.84 8.74
CA ALA A 22 -4.13 1.63 7.98
C ALA A 22 -4.93 0.45 8.52
N ARG A 23 -6.24 0.48 8.31
CA ARG A 23 -7.21 -0.53 8.73
C ARG A 23 -7.75 -1.26 7.52
N MET A 24 -8.39 -2.40 7.77
CA MET A 24 -9.16 -3.09 6.74
C MET A 24 -10.14 -2.14 6.06
N TYR A 25 -10.21 -2.23 4.72
CA TYR A 25 -11.04 -1.42 3.84
C TYR A 25 -10.64 0.06 3.71
N ASP A 26 -9.54 0.49 4.33
CA ASP A 26 -9.02 1.84 4.08
C ASP A 26 -8.58 1.97 2.62
N LEU A 27 -8.90 3.11 2.02
CA LEU A 27 -8.38 3.49 0.72
C LEU A 27 -7.00 4.12 0.91
N VAL A 28 -6.06 3.72 0.05
CA VAL A 28 -4.66 4.14 0.11
C VAL A 28 -4.17 4.58 -1.26
N ARG A 29 -3.12 5.39 -1.26
CA ARG A 29 -2.32 5.73 -2.45
C ARG A 29 -1.02 4.95 -2.43
N VAL A 30 -0.68 4.33 -3.55
CA VAL A 30 0.47 3.42 -3.68
C VAL A 30 1.46 3.95 -4.70
N GLY A 31 2.72 3.99 -4.30
CA GLY A 31 3.82 4.37 -5.18
C GLY A 31 3.93 5.89 -5.39
N ASN A 32 4.96 6.31 -6.11
CA ASN A 32 5.14 7.72 -6.49
C ASN A 32 4.05 8.20 -7.47
N GLU A 33 3.42 7.26 -8.18
CA GLU A 33 2.32 7.52 -9.12
C GLU A 33 0.97 7.70 -8.41
N ASN A 34 0.89 7.50 -7.09
CA ASN A 34 -0.32 7.62 -6.28
C ASN A 34 -1.49 6.74 -6.76
N LEU A 35 -1.19 5.51 -7.19
CA LEU A 35 -2.21 4.57 -7.65
C LEU A 35 -3.20 4.26 -6.53
N MET A 36 -4.47 4.15 -6.87
CA MET A 36 -5.51 3.83 -5.89
C MET A 36 -5.49 2.36 -5.50
N GLY A 37 -5.59 2.09 -4.20
CA GLY A 37 -5.75 0.74 -3.68
C GLY A 37 -6.56 0.67 -2.40
N GLU A 38 -6.83 -0.55 -1.96
CA GLU A 38 -7.63 -0.87 -0.78
C GLU A 38 -6.89 -1.87 0.11
N VAL A 39 -6.92 -1.64 1.42
CA VAL A 39 -6.35 -2.56 2.40
C VAL A 39 -7.24 -3.79 2.55
N ILE A 40 -6.71 -4.94 2.18
CA ILE A 40 -7.41 -6.24 2.21
C ILE A 40 -6.91 -7.17 3.31
N GLN A 41 -5.78 -6.84 3.98
CA GLN A 41 -5.30 -7.54 5.16
C GLN A 41 -4.38 -6.65 6.01
N VAL A 42 -4.47 -6.77 7.33
CA VAL A 42 -3.51 -6.18 8.28
C VAL A 42 -2.99 -7.31 9.18
N ASP A 43 -1.68 -7.55 9.15
CA ASP A 43 -0.98 -8.57 9.95
C ASP A 43 0.26 -7.97 10.61
N GLY A 44 0.12 -7.60 11.89
CA GLY A 44 1.15 -6.88 12.64
C GLY A 44 1.53 -5.56 11.96
N GLU A 45 2.78 -5.44 11.52
CA GLU A 45 3.32 -4.27 10.82
C GLU A 45 3.19 -4.34 9.29
N LYS A 46 2.59 -5.42 8.76
CA LYS A 46 2.40 -5.63 7.33
C LYS A 46 0.96 -5.34 6.94
N THR A 47 0.81 -4.54 5.89
CA THR A 47 -0.48 -4.20 5.30
C THR A 47 -0.49 -4.70 3.86
N THR A 48 -1.41 -5.60 3.54
CA THR A 48 -1.63 -6.07 2.17
C THR A 48 -2.68 -5.20 1.50
N ILE A 49 -2.35 -4.71 0.31
CA ILE A 49 -3.16 -3.75 -0.43
C ILE A 49 -3.42 -4.33 -1.82
N GLN A 50 -4.67 -4.29 -2.25
CA GLN A 50 -5.04 -4.54 -3.63
C GLN A 50 -5.09 -3.20 -4.38
N VAL A 51 -4.30 -3.08 -5.44
CA VAL A 51 -4.24 -1.89 -6.30
C VAL A 51 -5.24 -2.07 -7.44
N TYR A 52 -6.03 -1.04 -7.73
CA TYR A 52 -7.05 -1.07 -8.79
C TYR A 52 -6.45 -0.85 -10.19
N GLU A 53 -5.29 -0.22 -10.24
CA GLU A 53 -4.56 0.13 -11.45
C GLU A 53 -3.36 -0.81 -11.67
N ASP A 54 -2.76 -0.72 -12.86
CA ASP A 54 -1.59 -1.52 -13.21
C ASP A 54 -0.37 -1.11 -12.36
N THR A 55 0.29 -2.10 -11.76
CA THR A 55 1.43 -1.86 -10.84
C THR A 55 2.78 -1.87 -11.54
N SER A 56 2.81 -1.85 -12.88
CA SER A 56 4.06 -1.79 -13.64
C SER A 56 4.82 -0.50 -13.29
N GLY A 57 6.12 -0.63 -13.08
CA GLY A 57 6.99 0.51 -12.76
C GLY A 57 7.12 0.81 -11.27
N ILE A 58 6.18 0.36 -10.43
CA ILE A 58 6.28 0.46 -8.96
C ILE A 58 7.42 -0.42 -8.45
N LYS A 59 8.18 0.10 -7.47
CA LYS A 59 9.32 -0.60 -6.86
C LYS A 59 9.18 -0.70 -5.33
N PRO A 60 9.81 -1.73 -4.70
CA PRO A 60 9.98 -1.74 -3.25
C PRO A 60 10.68 -0.47 -2.76
N GLY A 61 10.24 0.04 -1.60
CA GLY A 61 10.72 1.27 -0.99
C GLY A 61 9.90 2.51 -1.32
N GLU A 62 9.05 2.46 -2.33
CA GLU A 62 8.14 3.55 -2.68
C GLU A 62 7.06 3.79 -1.61
N PRO A 63 6.55 5.04 -1.52
CA PRO A 63 5.62 5.41 -0.47
C PRO A 63 4.27 4.71 -0.61
N VAL A 64 3.62 4.49 0.52
CA VAL A 64 2.18 4.22 0.59
C VAL A 64 1.58 5.20 1.57
N GLU A 65 0.50 5.87 1.18
CA GLU A 65 -0.15 6.89 2.00
C GLU A 65 -1.60 6.48 2.28
N ASN A 66 -1.99 6.46 3.54
CA ASN A 66 -3.39 6.29 3.93
C ASN A 66 -4.15 7.59 3.61
N THR A 67 -5.35 7.47 3.03
CA THR A 67 -6.17 8.63 2.67
C THR A 67 -7.10 9.09 3.79
N GLY A 68 -7.25 8.31 4.88
CA GLY A 68 -8.01 8.69 6.07
C GLY A 68 -8.82 7.55 6.66
#